data_AF-A0AAX6G6C7-F1
#
_entry.id   AF-A0AAX6G6C7-F1
#
_cell.length_a   1.000
_cell.length_b   1.000
_cell.length_c   1.000
_cell.angle_alpha   90.00
_cell.angle_beta   90.00
_cell.angle_gamma   90.00
#
_symmetry.space_group_name_H-M   'P 1'
#
loop_
_entity.id
_entity.type
_entity.pdbx_description
1 polymer ?
#
loop_
_entity_poly.entity_id
_entity_poly.type
_entity_poly.pdbx_seq_one_letter_code
_entity_poly.pdbx_strand_id
1 'polypeptide(L)'
;MSISRSSKEEYEASVCLCGSQICRGSYLNLTGEGAFEKVLKECHGVLDRHKLLMEACEANLVSEEDYVDLGRAGLGICLLAGLPDWLVAYSAHLVRFINFERSKLPEAILKHNLEEKKKFFADINFEAEESDAEVQAEGVYNTRLQNLALTLDRSPEWI
;
A
#
# COMPACT_ATOMS: atom_id res chain seq x y z
N MET A 1 3.30 -17.16 -21.87
CA MET A 1 4.15 -15.97 -21.70
C MET A 1 3.94 -15.49 -20.27
N SER A 2 4.74 -16.02 -19.36
CA SER A 2 4.53 -15.95 -17.91
C SER A 2 5.16 -14.67 -17.37
N ILE A 3 4.35 -13.83 -16.75
CA ILE A 3 4.82 -12.63 -16.04
C ILE A 3 5.69 -13.10 -14.86
N SER A 4 6.86 -12.48 -14.72
CA SER A 4 7.97 -12.81 -13.84
C SER A 4 7.57 -12.93 -12.36
N ARG A 5 7.64 -14.15 -11.82
CA ARG A 5 7.80 -14.38 -10.39
C ARG A 5 9.30 -14.24 -10.13
N SER A 6 9.79 -13.06 -9.73
CA SER A 6 11.24 -12.85 -9.58
C SER A 6 11.79 -13.85 -8.57
N SER A 7 12.73 -14.70 -8.98
CA SER A 7 13.32 -15.68 -8.06
C SER A 7 14.19 -14.97 -7.02
N LYS A 8 14.43 -15.63 -5.89
CA LYS A 8 15.36 -15.13 -4.87
C LYS A 8 16.75 -14.88 -5.46
N GLU A 9 17.17 -15.70 -6.42
CA GLU A 9 18.46 -15.52 -7.11
C GLU A 9 18.50 -14.24 -7.95
N GLU A 10 17.41 -13.88 -8.64
CA GLU A 10 17.34 -12.63 -9.41
C GLU A 10 17.41 -11.39 -8.51
N TYR A 11 16.78 -11.46 -7.32
CA TYR A 11 16.88 -10.40 -6.33
C TYR A 11 18.31 -10.22 -5.81
N GLU A 12 18.96 -11.31 -5.41
CA GLU A 12 20.34 -11.28 -4.89
C GLU A 12 21.35 -10.78 -5.94
N ALA A 13 21.07 -11.02 -7.23
CA ALA A 13 21.87 -10.51 -8.33
C ALA A 13 21.55 -9.04 -8.72
N SER A 14 20.48 -8.45 -8.19
CA SER A 14 20.01 -7.12 -8.62
C SER A 14 20.70 -5.98 -7.85
N VAL A 15 21.33 -5.07 -8.60
CA VAL A 15 21.98 -3.86 -8.06
C VAL A 15 21.24 -2.61 -8.55
N CYS A 16 21.01 -1.67 -7.64
CA CYS A 16 20.42 -0.35 -7.92
C CYS A 16 21.35 0.50 -8.78
N LEU A 17 20.88 0.97 -9.94
CA LEU A 17 21.64 1.85 -10.84
C LEU A 17 21.09 3.29 -10.86
N CYS A 18 20.34 3.72 -9.84
CA CYS A 18 19.67 5.03 -9.85
C CYS A 18 20.61 6.23 -9.63
N GLY A 19 21.89 5.98 -9.29
CA GLY A 19 22.89 7.04 -9.08
C GLY A 19 22.69 7.90 -7.84
N SER A 20 21.72 7.57 -6.98
CA SER A 20 21.46 8.29 -5.72
C SER A 20 22.49 7.93 -4.65
N GLN A 21 23.02 8.95 -3.96
CA GLN A 21 23.94 8.79 -2.81
C GLN A 21 23.27 8.11 -1.61
N ILE A 22 21.93 8.05 -1.59
CA ILE A 22 21.13 7.38 -0.57
C ILE A 22 20.41 6.14 -1.11
N CYS A 23 20.88 5.53 -2.21
CA CYS A 23 20.26 4.28 -2.68
C CYS A 23 20.58 3.11 -1.75
N ARG A 24 19.57 2.27 -1.49
CA ARG A 24 19.67 0.99 -0.77
C ARG A 24 20.56 -0.06 -1.46
N GLY A 25 21.04 0.20 -2.67
CA GLY A 25 21.96 -0.69 -3.38
C GLY A 25 21.31 -1.86 -4.13
N SER A 26 20.06 -2.25 -3.81
CA SER A 26 19.28 -3.21 -4.63
C SER A 26 18.17 -2.49 -5.41
N TYR A 27 17.97 -2.90 -6.67
CA TYR A 27 16.89 -2.36 -7.51
C TYR A 27 15.52 -2.94 -7.13
N LEU A 28 15.51 -4.22 -6.73
CA LEU A 28 14.30 -4.93 -6.32
C LEU A 28 14.19 -4.94 -4.80
N ASN A 29 12.97 -5.12 -4.28
CA ASN A 29 12.67 -5.52 -2.91
C ASN A 29 12.02 -6.91 -2.96
N LEU A 30 12.74 -7.96 -2.56
CA LEU A 30 12.14 -9.28 -2.44
C LEU A 30 11.24 -9.31 -1.21
N THR A 31 9.96 -9.13 -1.46
CA THR A 31 8.91 -9.19 -0.46
C THR A 31 8.31 -10.59 -0.54
N GLY A 32 8.41 -11.36 0.54
CA GLY A 32 7.83 -12.71 0.61
C GLY A 32 6.31 -12.68 0.41
N GLU A 33 5.73 -13.82 0.06
CA GLU A 33 4.28 -13.96 -0.04
C GLU A 33 3.62 -13.57 1.31
N GLY A 34 2.69 -12.62 1.28
CA GLY A 34 2.01 -12.12 2.47
C GLY A 34 2.78 -11.09 3.31
N ALA A 35 3.97 -10.66 2.89
CA ALA A 35 4.68 -9.59 3.61
C ALA A 35 3.94 -8.25 3.46
N PHE A 36 4.00 -7.46 4.53
CA PHE A 36 3.27 -6.20 4.71
C PHE A 36 1.73 -6.31 4.68
N GLU A 37 1.16 -7.51 4.67
CA GLU A 37 -0.31 -7.70 4.70
C GLU A 37 -0.87 -7.82 6.11
N LYS A 38 -0.04 -7.73 7.16
CA LYS A 38 -0.48 -7.96 8.54
C LYS A 38 -1.59 -6.98 8.95
N VAL A 39 -1.35 -5.67 8.78
CA VAL A 39 -2.32 -4.63 9.13
C VAL A 39 -3.57 -4.75 8.24
N LEU A 40 -3.40 -4.98 6.93
CA LEU A 40 -4.50 -5.26 6.01
C LEU A 40 -5.38 -6.43 6.49
N LYS A 41 -4.79 -7.56 6.87
CA LYS A 41 -5.53 -8.75 7.32
C LYS A 41 -6.23 -8.55 8.65
N GLU A 42 -5.59 -7.86 9.59
CA GLU A 42 -6.11 -7.62 10.94
C GLU A 42 -7.20 -6.52 10.96
N CYS A 43 -7.07 -5.49 10.13
CA CYS A 43 -7.91 -4.29 10.22
C CYS A 43 -8.86 -4.09 9.03
N HIS A 44 -8.62 -4.76 7.89
CA HIS A 44 -9.39 -4.56 6.66
C HIS A 44 -9.47 -5.85 5.83
N GLY A 45 -9.89 -6.90 6.53
CA GLY A 45 -10.09 -8.23 5.97
C GLY A 45 -11.15 -8.28 4.88
N VAL A 46 -11.40 -9.49 4.34
CA VAL A 46 -12.37 -9.68 3.24
C VAL A 46 -13.77 -9.20 3.63
N LEU A 47 -14.26 -9.57 4.81
CA LEU A 47 -15.62 -9.21 5.24
C LEU A 47 -15.80 -7.70 5.42
N ASP A 48 -14.81 -7.03 6.02
CA ASP A 48 -14.82 -5.58 6.22
C ASP A 48 -14.88 -4.83 4.88
N ARG A 49 -14.05 -5.25 3.90
CA ARG A 49 -14.06 -4.70 2.55
C ARG A 49 -15.40 -4.86 1.84
N HIS A 50 -16.02 -6.03 1.92
CA HIS A 50 -17.34 -6.26 1.33
C HIS A 50 -18.42 -5.44 2.02
N LYS A 51 -18.36 -5.34 3.35
CA LYS A 51 -19.27 -4.48 4.11
C LYS A 51 -19.17 -3.04 3.65
N LEU A 52 -17.97 -2.47 3.58
CA LEU A 52 -17.74 -1.10 3.14
C LEU A 52 -18.22 -0.85 1.70
N LEU A 53 -18.02 -1.82 0.80
CA LEU A 53 -18.54 -1.74 -0.56
C LEU A 53 -20.08 -1.70 -0.56
N MET A 54 -20.73 -2.58 0.19
CA MET A 54 -22.19 -2.60 0.28
C MET A 54 -22.74 -1.31 0.90
N GLU A 55 -22.12 -0.80 1.96
CA GLU A 55 -22.51 0.48 2.59
C GLU A 55 -22.40 1.64 1.59
N ALA A 56 -21.33 1.70 0.80
CA ALA A 56 -21.17 2.72 -0.23
C ALA A 56 -22.22 2.59 -1.36
N CYS A 57 -22.52 1.36 -1.79
CA CYS A 57 -23.56 1.07 -2.78
C CYS A 57 -24.97 1.43 -2.29
N GLU A 58 -25.28 1.16 -1.02
CA GLU A 58 -26.58 1.46 -0.43
C GLU A 58 -26.78 2.96 -0.21
N ALA A 59 -25.76 3.65 0.29
CA ALA A 59 -25.81 5.10 0.48
C ALA A 59 -25.81 5.84 -0.88
N ASN A 60 -25.00 5.37 -1.83
CA ASN A 60 -24.79 5.93 -3.16
C ASN A 60 -24.71 7.46 -3.16
N LEU A 61 -23.92 8.00 -2.23
CA LEU A 61 -23.77 9.43 -2.00
C LEU A 61 -22.33 9.71 -1.58
N VAL A 62 -21.76 10.75 -2.17
CA VAL A 62 -20.40 11.21 -1.85
C VAL A 62 -20.50 12.43 -0.95
N SER A 63 -19.84 12.39 0.21
CA SER A 63 -19.77 13.54 1.11
C SER A 63 -18.68 14.54 0.70
N GLU A 64 -18.73 15.77 1.22
CA GLU A 64 -17.65 16.74 1.01
C GLU A 64 -16.32 16.26 1.62
N GLU A 65 -16.39 15.56 2.76
CA GLU A 65 -15.21 14.96 3.41
C GLU A 65 -14.54 13.90 2.50
N ASP A 66 -15.33 13.12 1.76
CA ASP A 66 -14.80 12.14 0.81
C ASP A 66 -13.97 12.80 -0.28
N TYR A 67 -14.44 13.92 -0.83
CA TYR A 67 -13.66 14.68 -1.81
C TYR A 67 -12.39 15.29 -1.22
N VAL A 68 -12.42 15.71 0.05
CA VAL A 68 -11.23 16.22 0.75
C VAL A 68 -10.19 15.12 0.94
N ASP A 69 -10.61 13.93 1.38
CA ASP A 69 -9.70 12.80 1.59
C ASP A 69 -9.10 12.30 0.28
N LEU A 70 -9.92 12.15 -0.77
CA LEU A 70 -9.47 11.79 -2.11
C LEU A 70 -8.48 12.84 -2.68
N GLY A 71 -8.80 14.12 -2.54
CA GLY A 71 -7.94 15.22 -3.00
C GLY A 71 -6.58 15.24 -2.29
N ARG A 72 -6.55 14.98 -0.97
CA ARG A 72 -5.30 14.84 -0.19
C ARG A 72 -4.46 13.65 -0.64
N ALA A 73 -5.09 12.58 -1.10
CA ALA A 73 -4.42 11.41 -1.66
C ALA A 73 -3.98 11.60 -3.13
N GLY A 74 -4.25 12.77 -3.74
CA GLY A 74 -3.91 13.06 -5.14
C GLY A 74 -4.91 12.48 -6.15
N LEU A 75 -6.07 12.00 -5.71
CA LEU A 75 -7.13 11.47 -6.56
C LEU A 75 -8.12 12.60 -6.89
N GLY A 76 -7.84 13.30 -8.00
CA GLY A 76 -8.60 14.48 -8.42
C GLY A 76 -9.74 14.20 -9.40
N ILE A 77 -10.43 15.27 -9.81
CA ILE A 77 -11.58 15.20 -10.73
C ILE A 77 -11.27 14.52 -12.07
N CYS A 78 -10.03 14.59 -12.56
CA CYS A 78 -9.63 13.94 -13.81
C CYS A 78 -9.78 12.41 -13.76
N LEU A 79 -9.68 11.82 -12.57
CA LEU A 79 -9.85 10.38 -12.35
C LEU A 79 -11.29 10.04 -11.93
N LEU A 80 -11.94 10.94 -11.20
CA LEU A 80 -13.25 10.67 -10.58
C LEU A 80 -14.44 11.04 -11.49
N ALA A 81 -14.24 11.89 -12.49
CA ALA A 81 -15.32 12.35 -13.35
C ALA A 81 -15.95 11.19 -14.14
N GLY A 82 -17.29 11.10 -14.07
CA GLY A 82 -18.05 10.06 -14.76
C GLY A 82 -18.16 8.74 -14.02
N LEU A 83 -17.49 8.58 -12.87
CA LEU A 83 -17.68 7.42 -12.00
C LEU A 83 -19.01 7.54 -11.22
N PRO A 84 -19.66 6.41 -10.90
CA PRO A 84 -20.85 6.42 -10.05
C PRO A 84 -20.51 6.81 -8.61
N ASP A 85 -21.47 7.46 -7.94
CA ASP A 85 -21.28 8.02 -6.59
C ASP A 85 -20.81 6.96 -5.57
N TRP A 86 -21.39 5.76 -5.58
CA TRP A 86 -20.94 4.68 -4.69
C TRP A 86 -19.47 4.32 -4.88
N LEU A 87 -18.93 4.39 -6.10
CA LEU A 87 -17.54 4.02 -6.38
C LEU A 87 -16.59 5.10 -5.88
N VAL A 88 -16.98 6.37 -6.03
CA VAL A 88 -16.23 7.50 -5.48
C VAL A 88 -16.23 7.44 -3.94
N ALA A 89 -17.38 7.19 -3.32
CA ALA A 89 -17.51 7.03 -1.87
C ALA A 89 -16.68 5.84 -1.33
N TYR A 90 -16.78 4.68 -1.99
CA TYR A 90 -15.98 3.51 -1.63
C TYR A 90 -14.48 3.79 -1.73
N SER A 91 -14.05 4.51 -2.78
CA SER A 91 -12.65 4.91 -2.94
C SER A 91 -12.17 5.82 -1.82
N ALA A 92 -13.01 6.73 -1.33
CA ALA A 92 -12.67 7.57 -0.18
C ALA A 92 -12.49 6.73 1.10
N HIS A 93 -13.37 5.76 1.35
CA HIS A 93 -13.19 4.81 2.47
C HIS A 93 -11.89 4.01 2.35
N LEU A 94 -11.53 3.56 1.15
CA LEU A 94 -10.24 2.91 0.93
C LEU A 94 -9.05 3.83 1.21
N VAL A 95 -9.11 5.10 0.80
CA VAL A 95 -8.07 6.10 1.11
C VAL A 95 -7.93 6.31 2.61
N ARG A 96 -9.04 6.39 3.36
CA ARG A 96 -8.99 6.46 4.83
C ARG A 96 -8.30 5.25 5.43
N PHE A 97 -8.61 4.04 4.94
CA PHE A 97 -7.91 2.82 5.37
C PHE A 97 -6.42 2.84 5.00
N ILE A 98 -6.05 3.24 3.78
CA ILE A 98 -4.66 3.31 3.33
C ILE A 98 -3.84 4.27 4.20
N ASN A 99 -4.43 5.41 4.59
CA ASN A 99 -3.80 6.35 5.54
C ASN A 99 -3.70 5.76 6.95
N PHE A 100 -4.73 5.04 7.41
CA PHE A 100 -4.66 4.31 8.68
C PHE A 100 -3.54 3.26 8.66
N GLU A 101 -3.43 2.47 7.59
CA GLU A 101 -2.38 1.47 7.40
C GLU A 101 -1.01 2.11 7.43
N ARG A 102 -0.81 3.24 6.74
CA ARG A 102 0.44 4.02 6.76
C ARG A 102 0.91 4.37 8.17
N SER A 103 -0.02 4.64 9.10
CA SER A 103 0.30 4.96 10.49
C SER A 103 0.66 3.75 11.37
N LYS A 104 0.26 2.54 10.97
CA LYS A 104 0.40 1.31 11.76
C LYS A 104 1.47 0.36 11.23
N LEU A 105 1.66 0.37 9.92
CA LEU A 105 2.52 -0.57 9.23
C LEU A 105 4.02 -0.43 9.60
N PRO A 106 4.59 0.77 9.85
CA PRO A 106 5.99 0.90 10.26
C PRO A 106 6.30 0.10 11.53
N GLU A 107 5.45 0.20 12.56
CA GLU A 107 5.63 -0.52 13.82
C GLU A 107 5.54 -2.05 13.61
N ALA A 108 4.58 -2.50 12.79
CA ALA A 108 4.42 -3.91 12.46
C ALA A 108 5.64 -4.47 11.71
N ILE A 109 6.21 -3.69 10.79
CA ILE A 109 7.43 -4.04 10.04
C ILE A 109 8.64 -4.08 10.98
N LEU A 110 8.84 -3.03 11.77
CA LEU A 110 9.97 -2.92 12.70
C LEU A 110 10.00 -4.11 13.66
N LYS A 111 8.85 -4.44 14.27
CA LYS A 111 8.72 -5.59 15.16
C LYS A 111 9.14 -6.89 14.48
N HIS A 112 8.63 -7.15 13.28
CA HIS A 112 8.97 -8.35 12.51
C HIS A 112 10.48 -8.38 12.17
N ASN A 113 11.04 -7.28 11.69
CA ASN A 113 12.45 -7.20 11.30
C ASN A 113 13.39 -7.43 12.49
N LEU A 114 13.08 -6.86 13.65
CA LEU A 114 13.84 -7.08 14.88
C LEU A 114 13.75 -8.53 15.34
N GLU A 115 12.57 -9.14 15.29
CA GLU A 115 12.37 -10.56 15.66
C GLU A 115 13.18 -11.50 14.75
N GLU A 116 13.21 -11.24 13.43
CA GLU A 116 14.01 -12.02 12.49
C GLU A 116 15.51 -11.80 12.66
N LYS A 117 15.97 -10.54 12.78
CA LYS A 117 17.41 -10.22 12.89
C LYS A 117 18.02 -10.71 14.21
N LYS A 118 17.28 -10.69 15.31
CA LYS A 118 17.73 -11.22 16.62
C LYS A 118 18.07 -12.72 16.58
N LYS A 119 17.58 -13.47 15.60
CA LYS A 119 17.93 -14.89 15.42
C LYS A 119 19.36 -15.08 14.93
N PHE A 120 19.94 -14.09 14.27
CA PHE A 120 21.23 -14.20 13.57
C PHE A 120 22.29 -13.21 14.07
N PHE A 121 21.89 -12.07 14.64
CA PHE A 121 22.78 -10.99 15.05
C PHE A 121 22.56 -10.63 16.52
N ALA A 122 23.66 -10.40 17.25
CA ALA A 122 23.64 -9.98 18.66
C ALA A 122 23.44 -8.47 18.83
N ASP A 123 24.04 -7.68 17.94
CA ASP A 123 23.91 -6.21 17.90
C ASP A 123 23.07 -5.79 16.70
N ILE A 124 22.03 -5.00 16.96
CA ILE A 124 21.12 -4.47 15.93
C ILE A 124 21.07 -2.95 16.09
N ASN A 125 21.32 -2.22 15.00
CA ASN A 125 21.17 -0.77 14.98
C ASN A 125 19.67 -0.41 14.88
N PHE A 126 19.05 -0.12 16.02
CA PHE A 126 17.62 0.16 16.11
C PHE A 126 17.17 1.34 15.22
N GLU A 127 17.94 2.43 15.18
CA GLU A 127 17.59 3.64 14.43
C GLU A 127 17.57 3.37 12.91
N ALA A 128 18.51 2.55 12.43
CA ALA A 128 18.53 2.13 11.03
C ALA A 128 17.31 1.25 10.69
N GLU A 129 16.91 0.33 11.58
CA GLU A 129 15.73 -0.53 11.36
C GLU A 129 14.42 0.26 11.36
N GLU A 130 14.31 1.27 12.22
CA GLU A 130 13.15 2.15 12.30
C GLU A 130 12.99 2.94 11.00
N SER A 131 14.05 3.60 10.55
CA SER A 131 14.05 4.33 9.27
C SER A 131 13.74 3.40 8.09
N ASP A 132 14.30 2.18 8.08
CA ASP A 132 14.00 1.23 7.02
C ASP A 132 12.53 0.79 6.99
N ALA A 133 11.92 0.59 8.17
CA ALA A 133 10.52 0.22 8.30
C ALA A 133 9.58 1.34 7.83
N GLU A 134 9.89 2.60 8.14
CA GLU A 134 9.16 3.76 7.63
C GLU A 134 9.19 3.84 6.11
N VAL A 135 10.37 3.71 5.50
CA VAL A 135 10.52 3.75 4.04
C VAL A 135 9.80 2.58 3.37
N GLN A 136 9.80 1.39 3.98
CA GLN A 136 9.05 0.24 3.48
C GLN A 136 7.54 0.49 3.54
N ALA A 137 7.03 0.98 4.67
CA ALA A 137 5.62 1.31 4.83
C ALA A 137 5.17 2.40 3.84
N GLU A 138 6.01 3.41 3.60
CA GLU A 138 5.75 4.45 2.60
C GLU A 138 5.69 3.87 1.17
N GLY A 139 6.55 2.90 0.86
CA GLY A 139 6.48 2.16 -0.41
C GLY A 139 5.16 1.41 -0.59
N VAL A 140 4.67 0.76 0.48
CA VAL A 140 3.37 0.08 0.49
C VAL A 140 2.23 1.08 0.28
N TYR A 141 2.22 2.19 1.03
CA TYR A 141 1.25 3.27 0.88
C TYR A 141 1.14 3.76 -0.57
N ASN A 142 2.28 4.10 -1.19
CA ASN A 142 2.31 4.57 -2.57
C ASN A 142 1.80 3.50 -3.57
N THR A 143 2.19 2.24 -3.36
CA THR A 143 1.72 1.12 -4.19
C THR A 143 0.21 0.92 -4.09
N ARG A 144 -0.38 1.04 -2.88
CA ARG A 144 -1.83 0.92 -2.67
C ARG A 144 -2.59 2.02 -3.38
N LEU A 145 -2.16 3.28 -3.24
CA LEU A 145 -2.77 4.41 -3.93
C LEU A 145 -2.67 4.28 -5.45
N GLN A 146 -1.51 3.88 -5.96
CA GLN A 146 -1.34 3.66 -7.40
C GLN A 146 -2.26 2.55 -7.92
N ASN A 147 -2.38 1.44 -7.21
CA ASN A 147 -3.29 0.36 -7.58
C ASN A 147 -4.76 0.80 -7.57
N LEU A 148 -5.16 1.62 -6.59
CA LEU A 148 -6.49 2.21 -6.56
C LEU A 148 -6.72 3.11 -7.78
N ALA A 149 -5.79 4.03 -8.06
CA ALA A 149 -5.89 4.93 -9.22
C ALA A 149 -6.01 4.17 -10.54
N LEU A 150 -5.18 3.15 -10.76
CA LEU A 150 -5.22 2.30 -11.96
C LEU A 150 -6.54 1.52 -12.08
N THR A 151 -7.14 1.13 -10.95
CA THR A 151 -8.44 0.45 -10.95
C THR A 151 -9.55 1.41 -11.33
N LEU A 152 -9.54 2.64 -10.80
CA LEU A 152 -10.53 3.67 -11.12
C LEU A 152 -10.44 4.13 -12.57
N ASP A 153 -9.22 4.30 -13.11
CA ASP A 153 -8.99 4.68 -14.50
C ASP A 153 -9.61 3.69 -15.50
N ARG A 154 -9.58 2.40 -15.18
CA ARG A 154 -10.17 1.35 -16.02
C ARG A 154 -11.65 1.14 -15.80
N SER A 155 -12.19 1.53 -14.64
CA SER A 155 -13.57 1.23 -14.24
C SER A 155 -14.66 1.67 -15.22
N PRO A 156 -14.54 2.82 -15.94
CA PRO A 156 -15.52 3.23 -16.95
C PRO A 156 -15.71 2.24 -18.11
N GLU A 157 -14.77 1.30 -18.33
CA GLU A 157 -14.89 0.27 -19.37
C GLU A 157 -15.75 -0.94 -18.93
N TRP A 158 -16.02 -1.08 -17.63
CA TRP A 158 -16.63 -2.29 -17.03
C TRP A 158 -17.99 -2.05 -16.38
N ILE A 159 -18.42 -0.78 -16.27
CA ILE A 159 -19.69 -0.33 -15.68
C ILE A 159 -20.57 0.18 -16.81
#